data_AF-A0A933FYD7-F1
#
_entry.id   AF-A0A933FYD7-F1
#
_cell.length_a   1.000
_cell.length_b   1.000
_cell.length_c   1.000
_cell.angle_alpha   90.00
_cell.angle_beta   90.00
_cell.angle_gamma   90.00
#
_symmetry.space_group_name_H-M   'P 1'
#
loop_
_entity.id
_entity.type
_entity.pdbx_description
1 polymer ?
#
loop_
_entity_poly.entity_id
_entity_poly.type
_entity_poly.pdbx_seq_one_letter_code
_entity_poly.pdbx_strand_id
1 'polypeptide(L)'
;MPSDISTQAEKKLLNISSAYYLKQFDFEEEILRSFVASGYSSIEHVRGCYIMFDLSRSYWYELGTLLWFISLLHKLRKQGNDIQLVLPEPEDSKSENLLNFLTRWRFFETLKECVDDPVNLLKPNQLWYTKKEGRYKLAVAQDEYGSETILHNNRLLEITTILSGKHEFHDDSPLSRFLNMYYHEVIISALSKLCGWDASITKKFFQHVITEGLRNSIEHSEGNFSNISMRLDKKNLTLAIADNGIGIPTVLRNAFKESSTHKDLLQSSDADLIKFFTEPKLVLELRDSRLINLSVQKGITSKRGRKGFGLYYLKSFVLSQGGELRIRSGKACVDFANEREEPRDNMMESPGTMLRIQTPLK
;
A
#
# COMPACT_ATOMS: atom_id res chain seq x y z
N MET A 1 -33.42 1.99 41.27
CA MET A 1 -32.72 2.17 39.99
C MET A 1 -31.60 1.14 39.96
N PRO A 2 -31.62 0.16 39.05
CA PRO A 2 -30.52 -0.79 38.94
C PRO A 2 -29.33 -0.08 38.29
N SER A 3 -28.21 -0.12 38.99
CA SER A 3 -26.90 0.30 38.50
C SER A 3 -26.42 -0.72 37.47
N ASP A 4 -26.47 -0.37 36.19
CA ASP A 4 -25.76 -1.11 35.12
C ASP A 4 -24.26 -0.91 35.28
N ILE A 5 -23.66 -1.68 36.20
CA ILE A 5 -22.23 -1.96 36.17
C ILE A 5 -22.06 -3.01 35.07
N SER A 6 -22.01 -2.54 33.83
CA SER A 6 -21.46 -3.28 32.70
C SER A 6 -20.03 -3.68 33.07
N THR A 7 -19.88 -4.91 33.56
CA THR A 7 -18.59 -5.60 33.66
C THR A 7 -18.04 -5.66 32.24
N GLN A 8 -17.09 -4.78 31.91
CA GLN A 8 -16.31 -4.92 30.69
C GLN A 8 -15.60 -6.28 30.80
N ALA A 9 -16.07 -7.26 30.04
CA ALA A 9 -15.39 -8.53 29.91
C ALA A 9 -13.93 -8.25 29.54
N GLU A 10 -13.00 -8.79 30.31
CA GLU A 10 -11.57 -8.58 30.12
C GLU A 10 -11.19 -9.08 28.72
N LYS A 11 -10.87 -8.15 27.82
CA LYS A 11 -10.50 -8.51 26.44
C LYS A 11 -9.18 -9.26 26.44
N LYS A 12 -9.10 -10.34 25.65
CA LYS A 12 -7.85 -11.07 25.46
C LYS A 12 -6.77 -10.15 24.90
N LEU A 13 -5.61 -10.09 25.57
CA LEU A 13 -4.43 -9.36 25.14
C LEU A 13 -3.65 -10.16 24.10
N LEU A 14 -3.38 -9.55 22.94
CA LEU A 14 -2.45 -10.03 21.92
C LEU A 14 -1.28 -9.05 21.84
N ASN A 15 -0.12 -9.47 22.31
CA ASN A 15 1.10 -8.67 22.21
C ASN A 15 1.92 -9.12 21.00
N ILE A 16 2.17 -8.20 20.08
CA ILE A 16 2.97 -8.42 18.87
C ILE A 16 4.17 -7.50 18.97
N SER A 17 5.34 -8.07 19.27
CA SER A 17 6.59 -7.33 19.31
C SER A 17 7.33 -7.48 18.00
N SER A 18 7.79 -6.37 17.43
CA SER A 18 8.53 -6.41 16.17
C SER A 18 10.04 -6.42 16.37
N ALA A 19 10.73 -7.02 15.41
CA ALA A 19 12.19 -7.01 15.36
C ALA A 19 12.73 -5.61 15.05
N TYR A 20 14.04 -5.41 15.27
CA TYR A 20 14.70 -4.11 15.08
C TYR A 20 14.47 -3.49 13.69
N TYR A 21 14.37 -4.31 12.65
CA TYR A 21 14.13 -3.86 11.28
C TYR A 21 12.79 -4.40 10.80
N LEU A 22 11.84 -3.51 10.51
CA LEU A 22 10.54 -3.90 9.95
C LEU A 22 10.68 -4.13 8.45
N LYS A 23 11.16 -5.31 8.08
CA LYS A 23 10.94 -5.87 6.74
C LYS A 23 9.54 -6.48 6.68
N GLN A 24 8.87 -6.35 5.55
CA GLN A 24 7.49 -6.81 5.42
C GLN A 24 7.28 -8.26 5.88
N PHE A 25 8.12 -9.19 5.38
CA PHE A 25 7.93 -10.62 5.64
C PHE A 25 8.22 -11.01 7.09
N ASP A 26 9.32 -10.52 7.66
CA ASP A 26 9.67 -10.78 9.06
C ASP A 26 8.56 -10.28 10.00
N PHE A 27 7.93 -9.14 9.66
CA PHE A 27 6.82 -8.60 10.43
C PHE A 27 5.53 -9.40 10.27
N GLU A 28 5.18 -9.78 9.03
CA GLU A 28 4.02 -10.64 8.76
C GLU A 28 4.12 -12.00 9.46
N GLU A 29 5.30 -12.62 9.47
CA GLU A 29 5.54 -13.88 10.17
C GLU A 29 5.35 -13.76 11.68
N GLU A 30 5.83 -12.67 12.28
CA GLU A 30 5.70 -12.45 13.72
C GLU A 30 4.25 -12.16 14.13
N ILE A 31 3.51 -11.41 13.32
CA ILE A 31 2.06 -11.23 13.50
C ILE A 31 1.35 -12.58 13.42
N LEU A 32 1.62 -13.37 12.38
CA LEU A 32 0.98 -14.66 12.18
C LEU A 32 1.30 -15.62 13.34
N ARG A 33 2.57 -15.68 13.77
CA ARG A 33 3.00 -16.49 14.92
C ARG A 33 2.24 -16.08 16.19
N SER A 34 2.11 -14.78 16.44
CA SER A 34 1.38 -14.24 17.60
C SER A 34 -0.11 -14.60 17.58
N PHE A 35 -0.75 -14.54 16.41
CA PHE A 35 -2.14 -14.95 16.22
C PHE A 35 -2.33 -16.45 16.42
N VAL A 36 -1.47 -17.29 15.84
CA VAL A 36 -1.52 -18.75 15.96
C VAL A 36 -1.28 -19.18 17.41
N ALA A 37 -0.28 -18.61 18.08
CA ALA A 37 -0.03 -18.87 19.51
C ALA A 37 -1.23 -18.50 20.39
N SER A 38 -2.06 -17.59 19.91
CA SER A 38 -3.30 -17.16 20.56
C SER A 38 -4.55 -17.89 20.08
N GLY A 39 -4.40 -18.95 19.28
CA GLY A 39 -5.50 -19.82 18.84
C GLY A 39 -6.28 -19.30 17.62
N TYR A 40 -5.78 -18.28 16.92
CA TYR A 40 -6.41 -17.78 15.70
C TYR A 40 -5.77 -18.42 14.47
N SER A 41 -6.59 -19.03 13.61
CA SER A 41 -6.15 -19.66 12.35
C SER A 41 -6.04 -18.68 11.18
N SER A 42 -6.65 -17.49 11.29
CA SER A 42 -6.59 -16.44 10.29
C SER A 42 -6.86 -15.08 10.93
N ILE A 43 -6.44 -14.01 10.24
CA ILE A 43 -6.75 -12.64 10.65
C ILE A 43 -8.27 -12.37 10.75
N GLU A 44 -9.08 -13.06 9.95
CA GLU A 44 -10.54 -12.84 9.90
C GLU A 44 -11.24 -13.23 11.21
N HIS A 45 -10.61 -14.15 11.95
CA HIS A 45 -11.08 -14.66 13.23
C HIS A 45 -10.62 -13.82 14.43
N VAL A 46 -9.68 -12.88 14.25
CA VAL A 46 -9.22 -12.00 15.33
C VAL A 46 -10.24 -10.89 15.57
N ARG A 47 -11.09 -11.05 16.59
CA ARG A 47 -12.19 -10.12 16.90
C ARG A 47 -12.31 -9.87 18.40
N GLY A 48 -12.74 -8.67 18.78
CA GLY A 48 -13.00 -8.30 20.17
C GLY A 48 -11.79 -8.38 21.11
N CYS A 49 -10.57 -8.41 20.58
CA CYS A 49 -9.34 -8.49 21.34
C CYS A 49 -8.78 -7.10 21.67
N TYR A 50 -7.85 -7.05 22.63
CA TYR A 50 -6.94 -5.92 22.79
C TYR A 50 -5.60 -6.29 22.17
N ILE A 51 -5.19 -5.61 21.11
CA ILE A 51 -4.01 -5.90 20.32
C ILE A 51 -2.98 -4.80 20.55
N MET A 52 -1.83 -5.15 21.10
CA MET A 52 -0.71 -4.26 21.29
C MET A 52 0.36 -4.57 20.23
N PHE A 53 0.61 -3.62 19.35
CA PHE A 53 1.77 -3.65 18.46
C PHE A 53 2.92 -2.91 19.15
N ASP A 54 3.84 -3.67 19.73
CA ASP A 54 5.07 -3.14 20.28
C ASP A 54 6.11 -2.92 19.16
N LEU A 55 6.23 -1.65 18.77
CA LEU A 55 7.15 -1.13 17.78
C LEU A 55 8.31 -0.36 18.44
N SER A 56 8.50 -0.50 19.76
CA SER A 56 9.47 0.27 20.55
C SER A 56 10.93 0.04 20.14
N ARG A 57 11.21 -1.05 19.45
CA ARG A 57 12.55 -1.40 18.95
C ARG A 57 12.69 -1.21 17.44
N SER A 58 11.63 -0.77 16.77
CA SER A 58 11.44 -1.07 15.35
C SER A 58 11.73 0.13 14.49
N TYR A 59 12.52 -0.07 13.44
CA TYR A 59 12.83 0.96 12.48
C TYR A 59 12.13 0.68 11.14
N TRP A 60 11.36 1.66 10.68
CA TRP A 60 10.65 1.60 9.41
C TRP A 60 11.55 2.09 8.29
N TYR A 61 11.88 1.19 7.36
CA TYR A 61 12.66 1.53 6.17
C TYR A 61 11.87 1.33 4.87
N GLU A 62 10.82 0.51 4.90
CA GLU A 62 10.07 0.12 3.71
C GLU A 62 8.69 0.78 3.69
N LEU A 63 8.47 1.64 2.69
CA LEU A 63 7.23 2.41 2.53
C LEU A 63 6.03 1.49 2.25
N GLY A 64 6.22 0.44 1.46
CA GLY A 64 5.18 -0.56 1.17
C GLY A 64 4.66 -1.23 2.45
N THR A 65 5.56 -1.61 3.36
CA THR A 65 5.20 -2.17 4.67
C THR A 65 4.37 -1.20 5.50
N LEU A 66 4.72 0.10 5.48
CA LEU A 66 3.98 1.12 6.24
C LEU A 66 2.54 1.26 5.73
N LEU A 67 2.37 1.36 4.42
CA LEU A 67 1.03 1.48 3.83
C LEU A 67 0.21 0.22 4.05
N TRP A 68 0.81 -0.96 3.86
CA TRP A 68 0.18 -2.24 4.15
C TRP A 68 -0.23 -2.37 5.62
N PHE A 69 0.61 -1.92 6.54
CA PHE A 69 0.30 -1.95 7.98
C PHE A 69 -0.88 -1.05 8.34
N ILE A 70 -1.02 0.13 7.72
CA ILE A 70 -2.19 0.98 7.92
C ILE A 70 -3.48 0.23 7.49
N SER A 71 -3.46 -0.47 6.36
CA SER A 71 -4.57 -1.33 5.93
C SER A 71 -4.85 -2.46 6.92
N LEU A 72 -3.80 -3.05 7.52
CA LEU A 72 -3.94 -4.09 8.55
C LEU A 72 -4.64 -3.54 9.79
N LEU A 73 -4.18 -2.41 10.30
CA LEU A 73 -4.76 -1.74 11.46
C LEU A 73 -6.22 -1.38 11.22
N HIS A 74 -6.55 -0.88 10.02
CA HIS A 74 -7.94 -0.63 9.64
C HIS A 74 -8.80 -1.89 9.72
N LYS A 75 -8.36 -3.00 9.12
CA LYS A 75 -9.08 -4.28 9.12
C LYS A 75 -9.33 -4.77 10.55
N LEU A 76 -8.28 -4.78 11.39
CA LEU A 76 -8.37 -5.18 12.79
C LEU A 76 -9.31 -4.27 13.59
N ARG A 77 -9.30 -2.95 13.35
CA ARG A 77 -10.21 -2.01 14.04
C ARG A 77 -11.66 -2.25 13.63
N LYS A 78 -11.93 -2.48 12.33
CA LYS A 78 -13.27 -2.83 11.82
C LYS A 78 -13.82 -4.15 12.37
N GLN A 79 -12.93 -5.05 12.79
CA GLN A 79 -13.28 -6.30 13.46
C GLN A 79 -13.61 -6.15 14.96
N GLY A 80 -13.66 -4.92 15.47
CA GLY A 80 -14.02 -4.61 16.85
C GLY A 80 -12.87 -4.81 17.85
N ASN A 81 -11.63 -4.90 17.38
CA ASN A 81 -10.46 -4.98 18.24
C ASN A 81 -10.07 -3.58 18.76
N ASP A 82 -9.58 -3.54 20.00
CA ASP A 82 -8.85 -2.38 20.52
C ASP A 82 -7.39 -2.51 20.13
N ILE A 83 -6.81 -1.41 19.66
CA ILE A 83 -5.46 -1.39 19.10
C ILE A 83 -4.65 -0.36 19.86
N GLN A 84 -3.48 -0.77 20.34
CA GLN A 84 -2.46 0.12 20.87
C GLN A 84 -1.16 -0.05 20.10
N LEU A 85 -0.55 1.07 19.73
CA LEU A 85 0.78 1.15 19.14
C LEU A 85 1.74 1.66 20.23
N VAL A 86 2.82 0.91 20.47
CA VAL A 86 3.91 1.35 21.35
C VAL A 86 5.08 1.74 20.46
N LEU A 87 5.39 3.02 20.42
CA LEU A 87 6.52 3.54 19.64
C LEU A 87 7.78 3.62 20.51
N PRO A 88 8.99 3.75 19.93
CA PRO A 88 10.21 3.96 20.70
C PRO A 88 10.14 5.26 21.50
N GLU A 89 10.71 5.29 22.70
CA GLU A 89 10.88 6.53 23.49
C GLU A 89 12.03 7.38 22.90
N PRO A 90 11.97 8.71 22.98
CA PRO A 90 12.89 9.63 22.26
C PRO A 90 14.33 9.65 22.81
N GLU A 91 14.68 8.77 23.74
CA GLU A 91 15.94 8.83 24.50
C GLU A 91 17.17 8.44 23.66
N ASP A 92 16.99 7.83 22.48
CA ASP A 92 18.08 7.47 21.56
C ASP A 92 17.93 8.08 20.14
N SER A 93 19.07 8.26 19.46
CA SER A 93 19.15 8.84 18.11
C SER A 93 18.38 8.06 17.02
N LYS A 94 18.18 6.76 17.22
CA LYS A 94 17.45 5.90 16.30
C LYS A 94 15.94 6.05 16.47
N SER A 95 15.46 6.20 17.70
CA SER A 95 14.07 6.58 18.01
C SER A 95 13.73 7.93 17.37
N GLU A 96 14.65 8.89 17.43
CA GLU A 96 14.46 10.18 16.76
C GLU A 96 14.33 10.03 15.24
N ASN A 97 15.16 9.18 14.62
CA ASN A 97 15.10 8.90 13.19
C ASN A 97 13.77 8.25 12.78
N LEU A 98 13.25 7.31 13.57
CA LEU A 98 11.94 6.72 13.32
C LEU A 98 10.85 7.77 13.44
N LEU A 99 10.83 8.53 14.53
CA LEU A 99 9.82 9.56 14.74
C LEU A 99 9.83 10.57 13.59
N ASN A 100 11.02 11.02 13.20
CA ASN A 100 11.20 11.92 12.05
C ASN A 100 10.72 11.28 10.74
N PHE A 101 10.82 9.96 10.58
CA PHE A 101 10.26 9.25 9.44
C PHE A 101 8.73 9.24 9.49
N LEU A 102 8.13 8.83 10.62
CA LEU A 102 6.66 8.75 10.77
C LEU A 102 5.98 10.11 10.60
N THR A 103 6.53 11.16 11.21
CA THR A 103 5.98 12.53 11.09
C THR A 103 6.16 13.09 9.68
N ARG A 104 7.32 12.83 9.06
CA ARG A 104 7.58 13.23 7.67
C ARG A 104 6.57 12.61 6.70
N TRP A 105 6.25 11.34 6.87
CA TRP A 105 5.31 10.65 5.99
C TRP A 105 3.84 10.87 6.36
N ARG A 106 3.53 11.78 7.29
CA ARG A 106 2.17 12.06 7.75
C ARG A 106 1.43 10.83 8.29
N PHE A 107 2.19 9.91 8.92
CA PHE A 107 1.66 8.64 9.41
C PHE A 107 0.49 8.83 10.38
N PHE A 108 0.59 9.77 11.31
CA PHE A 108 -0.44 10.00 12.33
C PHE A 108 -1.72 10.61 11.74
N GLU A 109 -1.58 11.49 10.75
CA GLU A 109 -2.71 12.01 9.99
C GLU A 109 -3.40 10.89 9.19
N THR A 110 -2.63 10.02 8.52
CA THR A 110 -3.19 8.87 7.82
C THR A 110 -3.88 7.89 8.77
N LEU A 111 -3.33 7.65 9.97
CA LEU A 111 -4.01 6.86 11.00
C LEU A 111 -5.36 7.46 11.37
N LYS A 112 -5.42 8.79 11.55
CA LYS A 112 -6.67 9.49 11.87
C LYS A 112 -7.73 9.34 10.76
N GLU A 113 -7.31 9.40 9.51
CA GLU A 113 -8.20 9.27 8.35
C GLU A 113 -8.66 7.83 8.12
N CYS A 114 -7.76 6.86 8.31
CA CYS A 114 -8.00 5.48 7.91
C CYS A 114 -8.38 4.57 9.08
N VAL A 115 -7.82 4.73 10.27
CA VAL A 115 -7.89 3.75 11.36
C VAL A 115 -8.70 4.26 12.55
N ASP A 116 -8.16 5.25 13.27
CA ASP A 116 -8.75 5.87 14.46
C ASP A 116 -7.92 7.13 14.82
N ASP A 117 -8.45 8.01 15.67
CA ASP A 117 -7.68 9.13 16.19
C ASP A 117 -6.44 8.60 16.94
N PRO A 118 -5.22 9.09 16.65
CA PRO A 118 -4.00 8.70 17.34
C PRO A 118 -4.08 8.76 18.87
N VAL A 119 -4.96 9.59 19.45
CA VAL A 119 -5.21 9.63 20.90
C VAL A 119 -5.71 8.30 21.46
N ASN A 120 -6.40 7.51 20.65
CA ASN A 120 -6.93 6.20 21.00
C ASN A 120 -5.94 5.06 20.71
N LEU A 121 -4.90 5.33 19.92
CA LEU A 121 -3.94 4.32 19.46
C LEU A 121 -2.61 4.39 20.21
N LEU A 122 -2.22 5.56 20.72
CA LEU A 122 -0.92 5.77 21.37
C LEU A 122 -1.05 5.83 22.89
N LYS A 123 0.06 5.57 23.59
CA LYS A 123 0.14 5.83 25.03
C LYS A 123 0.09 7.35 25.30
N PRO A 124 -0.46 7.80 26.44
CA PRO A 124 -0.55 9.24 26.76
C PRO A 124 0.78 9.99 26.68
N ASN A 125 1.88 9.37 27.13
CA ASN A 125 3.22 9.94 27.07
C ASN A 125 3.81 10.01 25.64
N GLN A 126 3.17 9.40 24.64
CA GLN A 126 3.59 9.39 23.24
C GLN A 126 2.74 10.31 22.35
N LEU A 127 1.68 10.92 22.90
CA LEU A 127 0.76 11.79 22.13
C LEU A 127 1.43 13.05 21.59
N TRP A 128 2.53 13.50 22.19
CA TRP A 128 3.26 14.66 21.67
C TRP A 128 3.90 14.39 20.29
N TYR A 129 4.06 13.12 19.89
CA TYR A 129 4.51 12.74 18.54
C TYR A 129 3.62 13.29 17.44
N THR A 130 2.31 13.38 17.68
CA THR A 130 1.33 13.89 16.72
C THR A 130 1.40 15.40 16.53
N LYS A 131 2.08 16.10 17.44
CA LYS A 131 2.27 17.57 17.40
C LYS A 131 3.60 17.96 16.75
N LYS A 132 4.50 17.00 16.48
CA LYS A 132 5.83 17.28 15.94
C LYS A 132 5.74 17.45 14.42
N GLU A 133 6.07 18.64 13.93
CA GLU A 133 6.19 18.86 12.49
C GLU A 133 7.36 18.06 11.91
N GLY A 134 7.11 17.40 10.79
CA GLY A 134 8.14 16.67 10.04
C GLY A 134 9.21 17.62 9.51
N ARG A 135 10.42 17.56 10.07
CA ARG A 135 11.56 18.32 9.54
C ARG A 135 12.14 17.61 8.32
N TYR A 136 12.05 18.27 7.18
CA TYR A 136 12.73 17.88 5.95
C TYR A 136 14.17 18.34 5.99
N LYS A 137 15.12 17.41 5.82
CA LYS A 137 16.49 17.81 5.51
C LYS A 137 16.50 18.21 4.04
N LEU A 138 16.56 19.50 3.73
CA LEU A 138 16.78 19.99 2.37
C LEU A 138 18.16 19.52 1.92
N ALA A 139 18.25 18.84 0.78
CA ALA A 139 19.53 18.72 0.09
C ALA A 139 19.53 19.79 -1.00
N VAL A 140 20.66 20.43 -1.17
CA VAL A 140 20.87 21.44 -2.18
C VAL A 140 21.79 20.80 -3.21
N ALA A 141 21.34 20.73 -4.47
CA ALA A 141 22.22 20.44 -5.60
C ALA A 141 22.51 21.74 -6.33
N GLN A 142 23.59 21.77 -7.10
CA GLN A 142 23.79 22.81 -8.09
C GLN A 142 23.25 22.30 -9.44
N ASP A 143 22.46 23.10 -10.14
CA ASP A 143 22.08 22.79 -11.52
C ASP A 143 23.26 22.92 -12.50
N GLU A 144 23.01 22.65 -13.77
CA GLU A 144 23.99 22.77 -14.86
C GLU A 144 24.57 24.19 -15.02
N TYR A 145 24.00 25.19 -14.37
CA TYR A 145 24.46 26.58 -14.34
C TYR A 145 25.08 26.98 -12.99
N GLY A 146 25.28 26.03 -12.07
CA GLY A 146 25.86 26.29 -10.76
C GLY A 146 24.90 26.90 -9.73
N SER A 147 23.60 27.04 -10.06
CA SER A 147 22.61 27.61 -9.15
C SER A 147 22.13 26.57 -8.15
N GLU A 148 22.01 26.97 -6.89
CA GLU A 148 21.42 26.14 -5.85
C GLU A 148 19.97 25.78 -6.21
N THR A 149 19.73 24.52 -6.49
CA THR A 149 18.40 23.93 -6.61
C THR A 149 18.11 23.14 -5.34
N ILE A 150 16.93 23.41 -4.76
CA ILE A 150 16.38 22.55 -3.72
C ILE A 150 16.17 21.18 -4.39
N LEU A 151 16.98 20.20 -4.02
CA LEU A 151 16.64 18.82 -4.30
C LEU A 151 15.35 18.57 -3.52
N HIS A 152 14.29 18.14 -4.21
CA HIS A 152 13.10 17.54 -3.59
C HIS A 152 13.48 16.20 -2.95
N ASN A 153 14.46 16.20 -2.05
CA ASN A 153 15.20 15.02 -1.63
C ASN A 153 14.46 14.20 -0.57
N ASN A 154 13.33 14.68 -0.06
CA ASN A 154 12.53 13.98 0.92
C ASN A 154 11.01 14.17 0.76
N ARG A 155 10.57 15.05 -0.15
CA ARG A 155 9.16 15.23 -0.55
C ARG A 155 8.99 14.80 -2.00
N LEU A 156 9.01 13.50 -2.22
CA LEU A 156 8.57 12.98 -3.51
C LEU A 156 7.07 12.70 -3.50
N LEU A 157 6.49 12.17 -2.43
CA LEU A 157 5.05 12.20 -2.19
C LEU A 157 4.76 11.69 -0.78
N GLU A 158 4.46 12.57 0.18
CA GLU A 158 3.95 12.19 1.51
C GLU A 158 2.77 11.21 1.39
N ILE A 159 2.45 10.44 2.43
CA ILE A 159 1.31 9.53 2.35
C ILE A 159 0.06 10.34 2.04
N THR A 160 -0.53 10.04 0.89
CA THR A 160 -1.77 10.67 0.44
C THR A 160 -2.84 9.61 0.42
N THR A 161 -3.86 9.82 1.25
CA THR A 161 -5.05 8.99 1.30
C THR A 161 -6.04 9.45 0.24
N ILE A 162 -6.51 8.52 -0.58
CA ILE A 162 -7.61 8.74 -1.51
C ILE A 162 -8.79 7.90 -1.02
N LEU A 163 -9.83 8.56 -0.53
CA LEU A 163 -11.03 7.90 -0.03
C LEU A 163 -11.95 7.52 -1.20
N SER A 164 -12.39 6.26 -1.21
CA SER A 164 -13.38 5.77 -2.17
C SER A 164 -14.77 6.26 -1.75
N GLY A 165 -15.24 7.34 -2.36
CA GLY A 165 -16.63 7.78 -2.24
C GLY A 165 -17.54 7.05 -3.26
N LYS A 166 -18.84 6.96 -2.97
CA LYS A 166 -19.89 6.60 -3.97
C LYS A 166 -20.09 7.71 -5.02
N HIS A 167 -19.01 8.29 -5.54
CA HIS A 167 -19.10 9.34 -6.54
C HIS A 167 -18.89 8.75 -7.93
N GLU A 168 -19.88 8.94 -8.79
CA GLU A 168 -19.76 8.76 -10.23
C GLU A 168 -18.68 9.71 -10.75
N PHE A 169 -17.88 9.21 -11.69
CA PHE A 169 -16.74 9.93 -12.26
C PHE A 169 -17.22 11.11 -13.11
N HIS A 170 -17.42 12.27 -12.49
CA HIS A 170 -17.22 13.53 -13.18
C HIS A 170 -15.71 13.80 -13.32
N ASP A 171 -15.31 14.65 -14.27
CA ASP A 171 -13.90 15.06 -14.50
C ASP A 171 -13.21 15.66 -13.24
N ASP A 172 -13.98 15.81 -12.17
CA ASP A 172 -13.62 16.41 -10.88
C ASP A 172 -13.49 15.40 -9.72
N SER A 173 -13.28 14.11 -10.04
CA SER A 173 -13.09 13.05 -9.04
C SER A 173 -11.86 13.32 -8.13
N PRO A 174 -11.83 12.84 -6.86
CA PRO A 174 -10.67 12.97 -5.99
C PRO A 174 -9.37 12.45 -6.61
N LEU A 175 -9.46 11.37 -7.39
CA LEU A 175 -8.33 10.83 -8.16
C LEU A 175 -7.89 11.81 -9.26
N SER A 176 -8.82 12.35 -10.05
CA SER A 176 -8.49 13.35 -11.09
C SER A 176 -7.82 14.58 -10.51
N ARG A 177 -8.31 15.09 -9.37
CA ARG A 177 -7.72 16.24 -8.67
C ARG A 177 -6.32 15.92 -8.15
N PHE A 178 -6.14 14.76 -7.51
CA PHE A 178 -4.83 14.28 -7.07
C PHE A 178 -3.84 14.20 -8.24
N LEU A 179 -4.24 13.54 -9.33
CA LEU A 179 -3.39 13.36 -10.49
C LEU A 179 -3.02 14.72 -11.10
N ASN A 180 -3.97 15.64 -11.27
CA ASN A 180 -3.68 16.96 -11.84
C ASN A 180 -2.75 17.81 -10.94
N MET A 181 -2.94 17.73 -9.62
CA MET A 181 -2.16 18.52 -8.65
C MET A 181 -0.70 18.06 -8.56
N TYR A 182 -0.45 16.75 -8.52
CA TYR A 182 0.90 16.23 -8.26
C TYR A 182 1.69 15.84 -9.52
N TYR A 183 1.05 15.79 -10.69
CA TYR A 183 1.67 15.37 -11.94
C TYR A 183 2.88 16.24 -12.32
N HIS A 184 2.69 17.56 -12.39
CA HIS A 184 3.69 18.47 -12.93
C HIS A 184 4.77 18.85 -11.92
N GLU A 185 4.39 19.23 -10.71
CA GLU A 185 5.33 19.83 -9.75
C GLU A 185 6.24 18.80 -9.09
N VAL A 186 5.71 17.61 -8.82
CA VAL A 186 6.38 16.66 -7.93
C VAL A 186 6.84 15.42 -8.70
N ILE A 187 5.96 14.82 -9.49
CA ILE A 187 6.27 13.54 -10.13
C ILE A 187 7.15 13.73 -11.38
N ILE A 188 6.82 14.66 -12.29
CA ILE A 188 7.63 14.86 -13.50
C ILE A 188 9.04 15.37 -13.18
N SER A 189 9.12 16.41 -12.34
CA SER A 189 10.40 17.04 -11.98
C SER A 189 11.34 16.04 -11.29
N ALA A 190 10.80 15.22 -10.37
CA ALA A 190 11.58 14.19 -9.69
C ALA A 190 12.05 13.08 -10.62
N LEU A 191 11.17 12.52 -11.43
CA LEU A 191 11.50 11.42 -12.33
C LEU A 191 12.51 11.82 -13.41
N SER A 192 12.33 13.02 -13.98
CA SER A 192 13.27 13.56 -14.97
C SER A 192 14.65 13.80 -14.35
N LYS A 193 14.72 14.48 -13.20
CA LYS A 193 16.00 14.84 -12.56
C LYS A 193 16.72 13.66 -11.90
N LEU A 194 15.98 12.73 -11.27
CA LEU A 194 16.58 11.67 -10.44
C LEU A 194 16.77 10.34 -11.18
N CYS A 195 15.89 10.03 -12.14
CA CYS A 195 16.00 8.82 -12.97
C CYS A 195 16.58 9.12 -14.36
N GLY A 196 16.86 10.39 -14.68
CA GLY A 196 17.35 10.84 -15.99
C GLY A 196 16.45 10.36 -17.14
N TRP A 197 15.14 10.44 -16.91
CA TRP A 197 14.11 10.08 -17.88
C TRP A 197 13.67 11.29 -18.67
N ASP A 198 13.50 11.13 -19.98
CA ASP A 198 12.89 12.19 -20.78
C ASP A 198 11.40 12.40 -20.42
N ALA A 199 10.82 13.48 -20.92
CA ALA A 199 9.42 13.83 -20.65
C ALA A 199 8.42 12.77 -21.16
N SER A 200 8.77 12.01 -22.21
CA SER A 200 7.93 10.95 -22.78
C SER A 200 7.87 9.74 -21.85
N ILE A 201 9.02 9.26 -21.39
CA ILE A 201 9.14 8.15 -20.42
C ILE A 201 8.45 8.54 -19.11
N THR A 202 8.73 9.74 -18.60
CA THR A 202 8.14 10.25 -17.37
C THR A 202 6.62 10.32 -17.43
N LYS A 203 6.08 10.83 -18.54
CA LYS A 203 4.63 10.86 -18.80
C LYS A 203 4.04 9.46 -18.85
N LYS A 204 4.70 8.52 -19.53
CA LYS A 204 4.27 7.12 -19.58
C LYS A 204 4.29 6.47 -18.20
N PHE A 205 5.31 6.72 -17.36
CA PHE A 205 5.34 6.20 -15.99
C PHE A 205 4.13 6.71 -15.19
N PHE A 206 3.86 8.01 -15.23
CA PHE A 206 2.70 8.57 -14.52
C PHE A 206 1.37 7.97 -15.01
N GLN A 207 1.20 7.81 -16.32
CA GLN A 207 -0.03 7.30 -16.91
C GLN A 207 -0.19 5.79 -16.71
N HIS A 208 0.87 5.01 -16.89
CA HIS A 208 0.81 3.55 -16.90
C HIS A 208 1.07 2.93 -15.52
N VAL A 209 1.75 3.65 -14.62
CA VAL A 209 2.12 3.14 -13.29
C VAL A 209 1.30 3.81 -12.21
N ILE A 210 1.37 5.14 -12.09
CA ILE A 210 0.69 5.84 -10.98
C ILE A 210 -0.83 5.86 -11.20
N THR A 211 -1.28 6.35 -12.35
CA THR A 211 -2.71 6.42 -12.67
C THR A 211 -3.35 5.04 -12.65
N GLU A 212 -2.69 4.06 -13.28
CA GLU A 212 -3.21 2.69 -13.35
C GLU A 212 -3.20 1.99 -12.00
N GLY A 213 -2.12 2.12 -11.22
CA GLY A 213 -2.03 1.55 -9.88
C GLY A 213 -3.11 2.11 -8.95
N LEU A 214 -3.32 3.43 -8.97
CA LEU A 214 -4.37 4.08 -8.19
C LEU A 214 -5.78 3.71 -8.65
N ARG A 215 -6.02 3.63 -9.96
CA ARG A 215 -7.31 3.17 -10.49
C ARG A 215 -7.62 1.77 -10.05
N ASN A 216 -6.68 0.83 -10.19
CA ASN A 216 -6.89 -0.54 -9.72
C ASN A 216 -7.15 -0.56 -8.20
N SER A 217 -6.41 0.24 -7.43
CA SER A 217 -6.54 0.29 -5.97
C SER A 217 -7.84 0.95 -5.48
N ILE A 218 -8.45 1.87 -6.25
CA ILE A 218 -9.69 2.57 -5.88
C ILE A 218 -10.93 1.91 -6.50
N GLU A 219 -10.84 1.52 -7.76
CA GLU A 219 -11.99 1.03 -8.55
C GLU A 219 -12.22 -0.47 -8.39
N HIS A 220 -11.20 -1.24 -8.01
CA HIS A 220 -11.22 -2.71 -8.10
C HIS A 220 -11.02 -3.41 -6.75
N SER A 221 -10.70 -2.64 -5.73
CA SER A 221 -10.41 -3.18 -4.40
C SER A 221 -11.69 -3.48 -3.61
N GLU A 222 -12.84 -2.87 -3.94
CA GLU A 222 -14.01 -2.78 -3.03
C GLU A 222 -13.65 -2.18 -1.65
N GLY A 223 -12.47 -1.56 -1.55
CA GLY A 223 -11.97 -0.89 -0.36
C GLY A 223 -12.55 0.52 -0.22
N ASN A 224 -12.37 1.09 0.96
CA ASN A 224 -12.82 2.45 1.26
C ASN A 224 -11.70 3.50 1.17
N PHE A 225 -10.43 3.09 1.05
CA PHE A 225 -9.32 3.99 0.76
C PHE A 225 -8.21 3.32 -0.04
N SER A 226 -7.39 4.16 -0.69
CA SER A 226 -6.08 3.82 -1.25
C SER A 226 -5.05 4.84 -0.75
N ASN A 227 -3.93 4.36 -0.23
CA ASN A 227 -2.79 5.19 0.16
C ASN A 227 -1.72 5.11 -0.92
N ILE A 228 -1.13 6.25 -1.26
CA ILE A 228 0.01 6.35 -2.16
C ILE A 228 1.11 7.18 -1.52
N SER A 229 2.36 6.75 -1.70
CA SER A 229 3.51 7.51 -1.25
C SER A 229 4.75 7.17 -2.07
N MET A 230 5.68 8.11 -2.16
CA MET A 230 6.90 7.98 -2.95
C MET A 230 8.10 8.50 -2.17
N ARG A 231 9.16 7.70 -2.14
CA ARG A 231 10.39 7.95 -1.40
C ARG A 231 11.61 7.75 -2.28
N LEU A 232 12.61 8.61 -2.07
CA LEU A 232 13.97 8.40 -2.55
C LEU A 232 14.79 7.63 -1.51
N ASP A 233 15.51 6.60 -1.94
CA ASP A 233 16.63 6.03 -1.19
C ASP A 233 17.96 6.25 -1.95
N LYS A 234 19.08 5.69 -1.46
CA LYS A 234 20.40 5.94 -2.06
C LYS A 234 20.58 5.38 -3.48
N LYS A 235 19.75 4.42 -3.89
CA LYS A 235 19.90 3.68 -5.16
C LYS A 235 18.64 3.72 -6.01
N ASN A 236 17.48 3.87 -5.39
CA ASN A 236 16.20 3.74 -6.04
C ASN A 236 15.21 4.84 -5.64
N LEU A 237 14.34 5.16 -6.58
CA LEU A 237 13.06 5.75 -6.33
C LEU A 237 12.05 4.64 -6.02
N THR A 238 11.39 4.69 -4.86
CA THR A 238 10.36 3.73 -4.47
C THR A 238 9.00 4.42 -4.44
N LEU A 239 8.04 3.89 -5.21
CA LEU A 239 6.63 4.23 -5.16
C LEU A 239 5.87 3.07 -4.50
N ALA A 240 5.01 3.38 -3.53
CA ALA A 240 4.12 2.40 -2.92
C ALA A 240 2.66 2.85 -3.03
N ILE A 241 1.78 1.90 -3.37
CA ILE A 241 0.33 2.07 -3.38
C ILE A 241 -0.25 0.91 -2.57
N ALA A 242 -1.15 1.18 -1.61
CA ALA A 242 -1.86 0.13 -0.91
C ALA A 242 -3.32 0.50 -0.63
N ASP A 243 -4.23 -0.44 -0.86
CA ASP A 243 -5.64 -0.36 -0.46
C ASP A 243 -5.97 -1.29 0.71
N ASN A 244 -7.21 -1.20 1.16
CA ASN A 244 -7.83 -2.10 2.12
C ASN A 244 -8.94 -2.97 1.49
N GLY A 245 -8.80 -3.33 0.23
CA GLY A 245 -9.79 -4.09 -0.51
C GLY A 245 -9.80 -5.60 -0.29
N ILE A 246 -10.57 -6.29 -1.13
CA ILE A 246 -10.72 -7.76 -1.12
C ILE A 246 -9.53 -8.52 -1.73
N GLY A 247 -8.65 -7.81 -2.45
CA GLY A 247 -7.43 -8.37 -3.05
C GLY A 247 -7.62 -9.04 -4.42
N ILE A 248 -6.53 -9.12 -5.21
CA ILE A 248 -6.51 -9.67 -6.57
C ILE A 248 -7.00 -11.13 -6.63
N PRO A 249 -6.54 -12.06 -5.77
CA PRO A 249 -7.01 -13.43 -5.82
C PRO A 249 -8.53 -13.55 -5.65
N THR A 250 -9.10 -12.83 -4.68
CA THR A 250 -10.55 -12.82 -4.43
C THR A 250 -11.32 -12.22 -5.60
N VAL A 251 -10.85 -11.10 -6.16
CA VAL A 251 -11.46 -10.47 -7.36
C VAL A 251 -11.53 -11.49 -8.50
N LEU A 252 -10.43 -12.18 -8.79
CA LEU A 252 -10.39 -13.18 -9.86
C LEU A 252 -11.27 -14.40 -9.56
N ARG A 253 -11.23 -14.93 -8.33
CA ARG A 253 -12.06 -16.07 -7.94
C ARG A 253 -13.55 -15.74 -8.04
N ASN A 254 -13.96 -14.54 -7.61
CA ASN A 254 -15.34 -14.07 -7.74
C ASN A 254 -15.74 -13.94 -9.21
N ALA A 255 -14.84 -13.39 -10.04
CA ALA A 255 -15.04 -13.24 -11.48
C ALA A 255 -15.26 -14.58 -12.21
N PHE A 256 -14.52 -15.62 -11.82
CA PHE A 256 -14.54 -16.93 -12.49
C PHE A 256 -15.48 -17.94 -11.84
N LYS A 257 -16.17 -17.59 -10.75
CA LYS A 257 -16.98 -18.52 -9.95
C LYS A 257 -18.04 -19.28 -10.77
N GLU A 258 -18.60 -18.64 -11.79
CA GLU A 258 -19.64 -19.20 -12.68
C GLU A 258 -19.10 -19.62 -14.06
N SER A 259 -17.79 -19.48 -14.28
CA SER A 259 -17.18 -19.80 -15.58
C SER A 259 -16.83 -21.28 -15.67
N SER A 260 -17.41 -21.96 -16.68
CA SER A 260 -17.05 -23.34 -17.01
C SER A 260 -15.66 -23.46 -17.66
N THR A 261 -15.17 -22.39 -18.28
CA THR A 261 -13.91 -22.34 -19.06
C THR A 261 -12.67 -22.08 -18.21
N HIS A 262 -12.81 -21.59 -16.98
CA HIS A 262 -11.69 -21.17 -16.14
C HIS A 262 -11.70 -21.80 -14.74
N LYS A 263 -12.23 -23.03 -14.61
CA LYS A 263 -12.25 -23.77 -13.34
C LYS A 263 -10.86 -23.95 -12.73
N ASP A 264 -9.83 -24.06 -13.56
CA ASP A 264 -8.44 -24.22 -13.10
C ASP A 264 -7.93 -22.97 -12.36
N LEU A 265 -8.40 -21.77 -12.73
CA LEU A 265 -8.08 -20.53 -12.02
C LEU A 265 -8.71 -20.48 -10.62
N LEU A 266 -9.88 -21.09 -10.43
CA LEU A 266 -10.51 -21.17 -9.11
C LEU A 266 -9.70 -22.01 -8.12
N GLN A 267 -8.86 -22.92 -8.61
CA GLN A 267 -8.00 -23.79 -7.81
C GLN A 267 -6.54 -23.35 -7.79
N SER A 268 -6.16 -22.38 -8.64
CA SER A 268 -4.80 -21.85 -8.71
C SER A 268 -4.40 -21.19 -7.38
N SER A 269 -3.10 -21.17 -7.08
CA SER A 269 -2.60 -20.48 -5.89
C SER A 269 -2.80 -18.96 -5.98
N ASP A 270 -2.68 -18.25 -4.87
CA ASP A 270 -2.81 -16.79 -4.88
C ASP A 270 -1.66 -16.14 -5.66
N ALA A 271 -0.45 -16.71 -5.60
CA ALA A 271 0.67 -16.24 -6.42
C ALA A 271 0.41 -16.43 -7.92
N ASP A 272 -0.15 -17.58 -8.32
CA ASP A 272 -0.50 -17.85 -9.72
C ASP A 272 -1.58 -16.91 -10.23
N LEU A 273 -2.57 -16.58 -9.39
CA LEU A 273 -3.60 -15.59 -9.71
C LEU A 273 -3.03 -14.18 -9.86
N ILE A 274 -2.11 -13.77 -8.98
CA ILE A 274 -1.39 -12.50 -9.13
C ILE A 274 -0.61 -12.46 -10.44
N LYS A 275 0.14 -13.53 -10.76
CA LYS A 275 0.87 -13.64 -12.02
C LYS A 275 -0.07 -13.53 -13.21
N PHE A 276 -1.12 -14.33 -13.24
CA PHE A 276 -2.14 -14.31 -14.29
C PHE A 276 -2.71 -12.90 -14.53
N PHE A 277 -2.96 -12.14 -13.46
CA PHE A 277 -3.46 -10.76 -13.55
C PHE A 277 -2.46 -9.78 -14.20
N THR A 278 -1.17 -10.13 -14.20
CA THR A 278 -0.10 -9.35 -14.81
C THR A 278 0.32 -9.85 -16.21
N GLU A 279 -0.33 -10.88 -16.75
CA GLU A 279 0.04 -11.48 -18.04
C GLU A 279 -0.69 -10.84 -19.24
N PRO A 280 -0.06 -10.79 -20.43
CA PRO A 280 -0.70 -10.31 -21.65
C PRO A 280 -1.87 -11.19 -22.07
N LYS A 281 -1.89 -12.48 -21.69
CA LYS A 281 -3.01 -13.39 -21.97
C LYS A 281 -4.32 -12.86 -21.40
N LEU A 282 -4.31 -12.28 -20.20
CA LEU A 282 -5.49 -11.60 -19.66
C LEU A 282 -5.94 -10.50 -20.62
N VAL A 283 -5.03 -9.65 -21.11
CA VAL A 283 -5.35 -8.55 -22.03
C VAL A 283 -5.86 -9.04 -23.39
N LEU A 284 -5.31 -10.15 -23.91
CA LEU A 284 -5.55 -10.66 -25.25
C LEU A 284 -6.74 -11.65 -25.34
N GLU A 285 -7.01 -12.42 -24.28
CA GLU A 285 -8.09 -13.41 -24.19
C GLU A 285 -9.41 -12.80 -23.67
N LEU A 286 -9.44 -11.51 -23.32
CA LEU A 286 -10.63 -10.66 -23.05
C LEU A 286 -11.63 -10.56 -24.24
N ARG A 287 -11.60 -11.47 -25.22
CA ARG A 287 -12.62 -11.59 -26.27
C ARG A 287 -13.86 -12.35 -25.81
N ASP A 288 -13.83 -13.00 -24.65
CA ASP A 288 -14.97 -13.73 -24.11
C ASP A 288 -16.01 -12.74 -23.53
N SER A 289 -17.26 -12.83 -23.98
CA SER A 289 -18.36 -11.91 -23.66
C SER A 289 -18.62 -11.73 -22.14
N ARG A 290 -18.21 -12.71 -21.32
CA ARG A 290 -18.29 -12.67 -19.84
C ARG A 290 -17.13 -11.90 -19.21
N LEU A 291 -15.93 -12.02 -19.75
CA LEU A 291 -14.76 -11.20 -19.39
C LEU A 291 -14.90 -9.76 -19.89
N ILE A 292 -15.58 -9.59 -21.02
CA ILE A 292 -16.09 -8.31 -21.50
C ILE A 292 -17.12 -7.73 -20.51
N ASN A 293 -18.00 -8.53 -19.89
CA ASN A 293 -18.89 -8.05 -18.83
C ASN A 293 -18.18 -7.75 -17.49
N LEU A 294 -17.11 -8.46 -17.17
CA LEU A 294 -16.20 -8.14 -16.07
C LEU A 294 -15.44 -6.82 -16.31
N SER A 295 -15.14 -6.50 -17.57
CA SER A 295 -14.53 -5.21 -17.98
C SER A 295 -15.50 -4.02 -18.06
N VAL A 296 -16.83 -4.24 -17.91
CA VAL A 296 -17.83 -3.15 -17.72
C VAL A 296 -18.41 -3.07 -16.33
N GLN A 297 -18.30 -4.12 -15.51
CA GLN A 297 -18.52 -3.95 -14.09
C GLN A 297 -17.39 -3.08 -13.54
N LYS A 298 -17.75 -2.11 -12.70
CA LYS A 298 -16.82 -1.32 -11.89
C LYS A 298 -15.91 -2.33 -11.19
N GLY A 299 -14.65 -2.52 -11.61
CA GLY A 299 -13.90 -3.60 -10.97
C GLY A 299 -12.73 -4.31 -11.62
N ILE A 300 -12.48 -4.36 -12.95
CA ILE A 300 -11.43 -5.32 -13.43
C ILE A 300 -10.48 -4.88 -14.55
N THR A 301 -10.84 -4.05 -15.54
CA THR A 301 -9.99 -3.34 -16.54
C THR A 301 -10.83 -3.00 -17.78
N SER A 302 -10.35 -2.13 -18.67
CA SER A 302 -11.15 -1.27 -19.57
C SER A 302 -11.92 -1.93 -20.75
N LYS A 303 -13.17 -1.48 -20.97
CA LYS A 303 -13.89 -1.56 -22.27
C LYS A 303 -13.56 -0.38 -23.20
N ARG A 304 -13.84 -0.58 -24.51
CA ARG A 304 -13.84 0.43 -25.58
C ARG A 304 -14.49 1.76 -25.13
N GLY A 305 -13.68 2.80 -25.00
CA GLY A 305 -14.14 4.18 -24.80
C GLY A 305 -13.21 5.05 -23.95
N ARG A 306 -12.70 4.53 -22.82
CA ARG A 306 -11.70 5.17 -21.92
C ARG A 306 -11.15 4.10 -20.95
N LYS A 307 -9.98 4.17 -20.32
CA LYS A 307 -8.59 4.49 -20.75
C LYS A 307 -7.66 3.96 -19.63
N GLY A 308 -7.73 2.67 -19.29
CA GLY A 308 -6.84 2.00 -18.34
C GLY A 308 -6.07 0.90 -19.07
N PHE A 309 -4.76 0.81 -18.85
CA PHE A 309 -3.90 -0.09 -19.61
C PHE A 309 -3.93 -1.52 -19.02
N GLY A 310 -4.10 -1.66 -17.70
CA GLY A 310 -4.03 -2.93 -16.96
C GLY A 310 -2.66 -3.17 -16.30
N LEU A 311 -2.64 -4.00 -15.25
CA LEU A 311 -1.42 -4.29 -14.47
C LEU A 311 -0.29 -4.89 -15.32
N TYR A 312 -0.60 -5.55 -16.44
CA TYR A 312 0.39 -5.99 -17.42
C TYR A 312 1.26 -4.84 -17.95
N TYR A 313 0.65 -3.71 -18.34
CA TYR A 313 1.42 -2.57 -18.89
C TYR A 313 2.18 -1.83 -17.80
N LEU A 314 1.63 -1.79 -16.57
CA LEU A 314 2.37 -1.31 -15.40
C LEU A 314 3.63 -2.15 -15.19
N LYS A 315 3.49 -3.49 -15.08
CA LYS A 315 4.61 -4.44 -14.96
C LYS A 315 5.63 -4.23 -16.07
N SER A 316 5.17 -4.32 -17.32
CA SER A 316 6.03 -4.22 -18.50
C SER A 316 6.79 -2.90 -18.56
N PHE A 317 6.14 -1.78 -18.21
CA PHE A 317 6.79 -0.48 -18.18
C PHE A 317 7.88 -0.43 -17.12
N VAL A 318 7.58 -0.83 -15.88
CA VAL A 318 8.55 -0.82 -14.77
C VAL A 318 9.79 -1.65 -15.11
N LEU A 319 9.58 -2.88 -15.59
CA LEU A 319 10.69 -3.78 -15.96
C LEU A 319 11.50 -3.22 -17.15
N SER A 320 10.85 -2.59 -18.14
CA SER A 320 11.57 -1.98 -19.27
C SER A 320 12.53 -0.85 -18.87
N GLN A 321 12.34 -0.27 -17.68
CA GLN A 321 13.22 0.76 -17.13
C GLN A 321 14.27 0.19 -16.16
N GLY A 322 14.42 -1.14 -16.09
CA GLY A 322 15.30 -1.82 -15.14
C GLY A 322 14.83 -1.75 -13.69
N GLY A 323 13.54 -1.46 -13.48
CA GLY A 323 12.94 -1.42 -12.16
C GLY A 323 12.46 -2.79 -11.66
N GLU A 324 11.88 -2.78 -10.47
CA GLU A 324 11.28 -3.94 -9.82
C GLU A 324 9.84 -3.63 -9.42
N LEU A 325 8.94 -4.60 -9.54
CA LEU A 325 7.56 -4.52 -9.09
C LEU A 325 7.28 -5.63 -8.09
N ARG A 326 6.82 -5.28 -6.90
CA ARG A 326 6.25 -6.20 -5.92
C ARG A 326 4.75 -6.05 -5.88
N ILE A 327 4.03 -7.16 -5.92
CA ILE A 327 2.59 -7.22 -5.66
C ILE A 327 2.33 -8.12 -4.47
N ARG A 328 1.76 -7.56 -3.40
CA ARG A 328 1.27 -8.30 -2.23
C ARG A 328 -0.25 -8.29 -2.22
N SER A 329 -0.87 -9.45 -2.29
CA SER A 329 -2.34 -9.59 -2.26
C SER A 329 -2.74 -11.00 -1.83
N GLY A 330 -3.91 -11.17 -1.20
CA GLY A 330 -4.33 -12.48 -0.66
C GLY A 330 -3.29 -13.08 0.29
N LYS A 331 -2.98 -14.36 0.13
CA LYS A 331 -1.91 -15.08 0.87
C LYS A 331 -0.58 -15.13 0.12
N ALA A 332 -0.38 -14.24 -0.86
CA ALA A 332 0.78 -14.28 -1.72
C ALA A 332 1.49 -12.93 -1.89
N CYS A 333 2.76 -13.03 -2.25
CA CYS A 333 3.59 -11.93 -2.71
C CYS A 333 4.33 -12.39 -3.96
N VAL A 334 4.34 -11.57 -5.01
CA VAL A 334 5.12 -11.84 -6.22
C VAL A 334 6.05 -10.66 -6.47
N ASP A 335 7.35 -10.95 -6.50
CA ASP A 335 8.40 -10.01 -6.88
C ASP A 335 8.77 -10.22 -8.35
N PHE A 336 8.60 -9.17 -9.15
CA PHE A 336 8.96 -9.12 -10.56
C PHE A 336 10.20 -8.24 -10.73
N ALA A 337 11.24 -8.80 -11.33
CA ALA A 337 12.47 -8.11 -11.73
C ALA A 337 12.87 -8.58 -13.13
N ASN A 338 13.89 -7.97 -13.74
CA ASN A 338 14.35 -8.37 -15.07
C ASN A 338 14.64 -9.88 -15.13
N GLU A 339 13.89 -10.57 -15.99
CA GLU A 339 13.97 -12.03 -16.23
C GLU A 339 13.70 -12.91 -15.00
N ARG A 340 13.18 -12.34 -13.90
CA ARG A 340 12.93 -13.05 -12.65
C ARG A 340 11.53 -12.77 -12.11
N GLU A 341 10.83 -13.84 -11.76
CA GLU A 341 9.58 -13.79 -11.03
C GLU A 341 9.71 -14.69 -9.80
N GLU A 342 9.68 -14.10 -8.60
CA GLU A 342 9.82 -14.81 -7.33
C GLU A 342 8.47 -14.84 -6.60
N PRO A 343 7.66 -15.91 -6.76
CA PRO A 343 6.43 -16.08 -6.02
C PRO A 343 6.71 -16.53 -4.59
N ARG A 344 5.88 -16.06 -3.66
CA ARG A 344 5.77 -16.55 -2.29
C ARG A 344 4.29 -16.73 -1.99
N ASP A 345 3.92 -17.91 -1.51
CA ASP A 345 2.56 -18.30 -1.15
C ASP A 345 2.49 -18.67 0.33
N ASN A 346 1.27 -18.96 0.81
CA ASN A 346 1.00 -19.36 2.20
C ASN A 346 1.41 -18.32 3.24
N MET A 347 1.42 -17.05 2.84
CA MET A 347 1.61 -15.92 3.75
C MET A 347 0.34 -15.66 4.56
N MET A 348 0.43 -14.76 5.54
CA MET A 348 -0.76 -14.23 6.20
C MET A 348 -1.72 -13.65 5.15
N GLU A 349 -3.04 -13.67 5.38
CA GLU A 349 -3.98 -12.98 4.50
C GLU A 349 -3.71 -11.46 4.51
N SER A 350 -3.47 -10.87 3.35
CA SER A 350 -3.28 -9.42 3.20
C SER A 350 -4.61 -8.69 3.43
N PRO A 351 -4.62 -7.54 4.12
CA PRO A 351 -5.82 -6.72 4.32
C PRO A 351 -6.29 -5.98 3.06
N GLY A 352 -5.57 -6.14 1.94
CA GLY A 352 -5.83 -5.50 0.64
C GLY A 352 -4.70 -5.80 -0.34
N THR A 353 -4.58 -5.01 -1.40
CA THR A 353 -3.46 -5.09 -2.34
C THR A 353 -2.42 -4.02 -2.04
N MET A 354 -1.14 -4.38 -2.09
CA MET A 354 -0.03 -3.44 -2.06
C MET A 354 0.86 -3.64 -3.29
N LEU A 355 1.12 -2.54 -3.99
CA LEU A 355 2.09 -2.42 -5.07
C LEU A 355 3.31 -1.65 -4.54
N ARG A 356 4.50 -2.19 -4.73
CA ARG A 356 5.76 -1.48 -4.49
C ARG A 356 6.59 -1.51 -5.76
N ILE A 357 6.82 -0.34 -6.34
CA ILE A 357 7.58 -0.13 -7.55
C ILE A 357 8.91 0.51 -7.16
N GLN A 358 10.02 -0.11 -7.56
CA GLN A 358 11.35 0.45 -7.39
C GLN A 358 11.95 0.74 -8.76
N THR A 359 12.52 1.92 -8.92
CA THR A 359 13.15 2.38 -10.15
C THR A 359 14.56 2.85 -9.83
N PRO A 360 15.60 2.38 -10.54
CA PRO A 360 16.96 2.81 -10.28
C PRO A 360 17.15 4.31 -10.54
N LEU A 361 18.00 4.94 -9.73
CA LEU A 361 18.47 6.31 -9.96
C LEU A 361 19.60 6.29 -11.00
N LYS A 362 19.80 7.41 -11.69
CA LYS A 362 20.92 7.59 -12.64
C LYS A 362 22.06 8.39 -12.06
#